data_AF-A0A341D6K6-F1
#
_entry.id   AF-A0A341D6K6-F1
#
_cell.length_a   1.000
_cell.length_b   1.000
_cell.length_c   1.000
_cell.angle_alpha   90.00
_cell.angle_beta   90.00
_cell.angle_gamma   90.00
#
_symmetry.space_group_name_H-M   'P 1'
#
loop_
_entity.id
_entity.type
_entity.pdbx_description
1 polymer ?
#
loop_
_entity_poly.entity_id
_entity_poly.type
_entity_poly.pdbx_seq_one_letter_code
_entity_poly.pdbx_strand_id
1 'polypeptide(L)'
;MSFNVTLHLSYKFRLLLLFTLCLTVVGWATSNYFVGAIQEISKAKDLMASLNKGIVLGKKGTVTEEASVKKADLNNCSSVSPHLKGQNKLVFKPDLTLEEVQAENPKVHRGRYHPEECRALQRVAILIPHRHREKHLLYLLEHLHPFLQRQQLEYGIYVIHQAGSKKFNRAKLLNVGYLEALKDEIWDCFIFHDVDLVPENDLNLYKCEDQPRHLVVGRNSTGYRLRYSGYFGGVTALSREQFFKVNGFSNNYWGWGGEDDDLRLRVELHRMKITRPLPEVGKYTMIFHKRDQGNEVNIERMKLLHQVSRVWRTDGLSSCDYKLLSVDYNPLYVNITVDFWSGP
;
A
#
# COMPACT_ATOMS: atom_id res chain seq x y z
N MET A 1 -11.29 69.37 -34.97
CA MET A 1 -10.50 69.52 -33.72
C MET A 1 -10.79 68.32 -32.85
N SER A 2 -9.77 67.53 -32.53
CA SER A 2 -9.88 66.29 -31.75
C SER A 2 -10.07 66.61 -30.27
N PHE A 3 -11.13 66.11 -29.64
CA PHE A 3 -11.35 66.18 -28.20
C PHE A 3 -10.71 64.95 -27.54
N ASN A 4 -9.61 65.16 -26.82
CA ASN A 4 -9.00 64.14 -25.97
C ASN A 4 -9.51 64.34 -24.53
N VAL A 5 -10.39 63.45 -24.06
CA VAL A 5 -10.89 63.44 -22.68
C VAL A 5 -9.97 62.56 -21.84
N THR A 6 -9.09 63.16 -21.05
CA THR A 6 -8.24 62.46 -20.08
C THR A 6 -9.02 62.22 -18.78
N LEU A 7 -9.47 60.98 -18.59
CA LEU A 7 -10.21 60.57 -17.39
C LEU A 7 -9.24 60.37 -16.19
N HIS A 8 -9.12 61.37 -15.32
CA HIS A 8 -8.25 61.31 -14.14
C HIS A 8 -8.93 60.52 -12.99
N LEU A 9 -8.87 59.20 -13.04
CA LEU A 9 -9.35 58.33 -11.95
C LEU A 9 -8.54 58.58 -10.66
N SER A 10 -9.22 58.91 -9.57
CA SER A 10 -8.65 59.03 -8.22
C SER A 10 -7.90 57.76 -7.81
N TYR A 11 -6.75 57.91 -7.14
CA TYR A 11 -5.92 56.81 -6.65
C TYR A 11 -6.73 55.78 -5.84
N LYS A 12 -7.69 56.23 -5.03
CA LYS A 12 -8.58 55.37 -4.24
C LYS A 12 -9.44 54.45 -5.13
N PHE A 13 -9.91 54.95 -6.27
CA PHE A 13 -10.72 54.17 -7.22
C PHE A 13 -9.88 53.15 -7.98
N ARG A 14 -8.63 53.50 -8.35
CA ARG A 14 -7.68 52.55 -8.94
C ARG A 14 -7.32 51.41 -7.97
N LEU A 15 -7.14 51.72 -6.69
CA LEU A 15 -6.87 50.72 -5.65
C LEU A 15 -8.07 49.79 -5.44
N LEU A 16 -9.29 50.33 -5.45
CA LEU A 16 -10.52 49.54 -5.34
C LEU A 16 -10.66 48.57 -6.53
N LEU A 17 -10.41 49.05 -7.75
CA LEU A 17 -10.39 48.22 -8.96
C LEU A 17 -9.37 47.08 -8.86
N LEU A 18 -8.14 47.37 -8.44
CA LEU A 18 -7.10 46.36 -8.21
C LEU A 18 -7.52 45.33 -7.16
N PHE A 19 -8.14 45.76 -6.06
CA PHE A 19 -8.60 44.86 -5.01
C PHE A 19 -9.73 43.95 -5.51
N THR A 20 -10.70 44.50 -6.25
CA THR A 20 -11.77 43.70 -6.87
C THR A 20 -11.23 42.72 -7.90
N LEU A 21 -10.24 43.12 -8.71
CA LEU A 21 -9.58 42.24 -9.67
C LEU A 21 -8.83 41.10 -8.98
N CYS A 22 -8.12 41.39 -7.89
CA CYS A 22 -7.47 40.34 -7.10
C CYS A 22 -8.49 39.35 -6.51
N LEU A 23 -9.61 39.84 -5.96
CA LEU A 23 -10.65 38.98 -5.41
C LEU A 23 -11.30 38.10 -6.49
N THR A 24 -11.55 38.62 -7.69
CA THR A 24 -12.11 37.83 -8.78
C THR A 24 -11.12 36.79 -9.30
N VAL A 25 -9.83 37.13 -9.41
CA VAL A 25 -8.78 36.17 -9.80
C VAL A 25 -8.62 35.06 -8.76
N VAL A 26 -8.64 35.39 -7.46
CA VAL A 26 -8.58 34.40 -6.37
C VAL A 26 -9.84 33.54 -6.34
N GLY A 27 -11.03 34.14 -6.52
CA GLY A 27 -12.29 33.41 -6.61
C GLY A 27 -12.33 32.45 -7.81
N TRP A 28 -11.86 32.91 -8.97
CA TRP A 28 -11.77 32.10 -10.18
C TRP A 28 -10.75 30.96 -10.04
N ALA A 29 -9.58 31.22 -9.48
CA ALA A 29 -8.55 30.21 -9.22
C ALA A 29 -9.03 29.15 -8.23
N THR A 30 -9.66 29.56 -7.12
CA THR A 30 -10.19 28.62 -6.12
C THR A 30 -11.37 27.81 -6.65
N SER A 31 -12.26 28.41 -7.46
CA SER A 31 -13.36 27.71 -8.13
C SER A 31 -12.85 26.66 -9.11
N ASN A 32 -11.91 26.99 -9.99
CA ASN A 32 -11.33 26.01 -10.93
C ASN A 32 -10.62 24.86 -10.20
N TYR A 33 -9.95 25.17 -9.09
CA TYR A 33 -9.32 24.14 -8.27
C TYR A 33 -10.36 23.20 -7.65
N PHE A 34 -11.49 23.73 -7.20
CA PHE A 34 -12.58 22.96 -6.61
C PHE A 34 -13.32 22.10 -7.64
N VAL A 35 -13.61 22.66 -8.81
CA VAL A 35 -14.22 21.93 -9.93
C VAL A 35 -13.30 20.80 -10.39
N GLY A 36 -11.99 21.06 -10.53
CA GLY A 36 -11.00 20.03 -10.83
C GLY A 36 -10.95 18.93 -9.76
N ALA A 37 -11.03 19.28 -8.47
CA ALA A 37 -11.07 18.31 -7.39
C ALA A 37 -12.33 17.42 -7.41
N ILE A 38 -13.51 17.99 -7.71
CA ILE A 38 -14.76 17.24 -7.81
C ILE A 38 -14.73 16.27 -8.99
N GLN A 39 -14.25 16.73 -10.15
CA GLN A 39 -14.20 15.89 -11.36
C GLN A 39 -13.24 14.69 -11.18
N GLU A 40 -12.10 14.90 -10.52
CA GLU A 40 -11.18 13.81 -10.18
C GLU A 40 -11.77 12.83 -9.16
N ILE A 41 -12.51 13.30 -8.15
CA ILE A 41 -13.24 12.40 -7.22
C ILE A 41 -14.28 11.55 -7.98
N SER A 42 -14.94 12.12 -9.00
CA SER A 42 -15.88 11.36 -9.84
C SER A 42 -15.18 10.27 -10.65
N LYS A 43 -14.11 10.61 -11.39
CA LYS A 43 -13.32 9.63 -12.16
C LYS A 43 -12.75 8.53 -11.28
N ALA A 44 -12.30 8.90 -10.08
CA ALA A 44 -11.78 7.99 -9.09
C ALA A 44 -12.88 6.98 -8.66
N LYS A 45 -14.09 7.47 -8.37
CA LYS A 45 -15.25 6.60 -8.08
C LYS A 45 -15.62 5.70 -9.25
N ASP A 46 -15.57 6.20 -10.48
CA ASP A 46 -15.90 5.44 -11.69
C ASP A 46 -14.90 4.32 -11.97
N LEU A 47 -13.60 4.57 -11.75
CA LEU A 47 -12.55 3.54 -11.86
C LEU A 47 -12.73 2.44 -10.81
N MET A 48 -13.03 2.82 -9.56
CA MET A 48 -13.32 1.85 -8.49
C MET A 48 -14.59 1.04 -8.78
N ALA A 49 -15.62 1.68 -9.33
CA ALA A 49 -16.85 1.00 -9.75
C ALA A 49 -16.60 0.04 -10.92
N SER A 50 -15.76 0.42 -11.88
CA SER A 50 -15.34 -0.42 -13.01
C SER A 50 -14.55 -1.64 -12.54
N LEU A 51 -13.58 -1.45 -11.64
CA LEU A 51 -12.81 -2.55 -11.02
C LEU A 51 -13.74 -3.52 -10.28
N ASN A 52 -14.63 -3.00 -9.43
CA ASN A 52 -15.61 -3.83 -8.71
C ASN A 52 -16.53 -4.60 -9.67
N LYS A 53 -17.01 -3.96 -10.75
CA LYS A 53 -17.88 -4.60 -11.75
C LYS A 53 -17.16 -5.68 -12.54
N GLY A 54 -15.89 -5.47 -12.90
CA GLY A 54 -15.03 -6.45 -13.56
C GLY A 54 -14.83 -7.71 -12.71
N ILE A 55 -14.59 -7.55 -11.41
CA ILE A 55 -14.42 -8.67 -10.48
C ILE A 55 -15.72 -9.48 -10.33
N VAL A 56 -16.86 -8.80 -10.18
CA VAL A 56 -18.18 -9.47 -10.06
C VAL A 56 -18.53 -10.24 -11.34
N LEU A 57 -18.19 -9.71 -12.52
CA LEU A 57 -18.37 -10.43 -13.78
C LEU A 57 -17.41 -11.63 -13.90
N GLY A 58 -16.15 -11.46 -13.50
CA GLY A 58 -15.14 -12.52 -13.51
C GLY A 58 -15.54 -13.71 -12.63
N LYS A 59 -16.08 -13.45 -11.43
CA LYS A 59 -16.61 -14.51 -10.53
C LYS A 59 -17.82 -15.26 -11.08
N LYS A 60 -18.58 -14.69 -12.04
CA LYS A 60 -19.66 -15.41 -12.74
C LYS A 60 -19.14 -16.34 -13.85
N GLY A 61 -17.92 -16.14 -14.35
CA GLY A 61 -17.32 -16.93 -15.43
C GLY A 61 -16.56 -18.18 -14.96
N THR A 62 -16.23 -18.29 -13.68
CA THR A 62 -15.47 -19.40 -13.07
C THR A 62 -16.32 -20.17 -12.06
N VAL A 63 -17.46 -20.68 -12.51
CA VAL A 63 -18.23 -21.69 -11.76
C VAL A 63 -18.31 -22.95 -12.61
N THR A 64 -17.26 -23.77 -12.55
CA THR A 64 -17.40 -25.22 -12.68
C THR A 64 -17.68 -25.77 -11.29
N GLU A 65 -18.68 -26.65 -11.23
CA GLU A 65 -19.24 -27.26 -10.03
C GLU A 65 -18.17 -27.84 -9.09
N GLU A 66 -17.95 -27.20 -7.94
CA GLU A 66 -17.49 -27.89 -6.74
C GLU A 66 -18.36 -27.51 -5.54
N ALA A 67 -19.16 -28.49 -5.13
CA ALA A 67 -19.79 -28.68 -3.84
C ALA A 67 -20.47 -27.47 -3.18
N SER A 68 -21.78 -27.37 -3.42
CA SER A 68 -22.73 -26.70 -2.54
C SER A 68 -22.75 -27.37 -1.16
N VAL A 69 -21.78 -27.07 -0.31
CA VAL A 69 -21.92 -27.24 1.13
C VAL A 69 -22.75 -26.06 1.61
N LYS A 70 -23.91 -26.34 2.22
CA LYS A 70 -24.74 -25.36 2.92
C LYS A 70 -23.83 -24.56 3.86
N LYS A 71 -23.48 -23.32 3.48
CA LYS A 71 -22.75 -22.39 4.35
C LYS A 71 -23.69 -22.12 5.53
N ALA A 72 -23.44 -22.75 6.66
CA ALA A 72 -24.04 -22.34 7.93
C ALA A 72 -23.77 -20.84 8.08
N ASP A 73 -24.75 -20.07 8.55
CA ASP A 73 -24.63 -18.63 8.74
C ASP A 73 -23.65 -18.39 9.91
N LEU A 74 -22.35 -18.40 9.59
CA LEU A 74 -21.27 -18.22 10.55
C LEU A 74 -21.34 -16.80 11.11
N ASN A 75 -21.34 -16.70 12.44
CA ASN A 75 -21.21 -15.41 13.11
C ASN A 75 -19.89 -14.73 12.71
N ASN A 76 -19.87 -13.40 12.77
CA ASN A 76 -18.64 -12.63 12.57
C ASN A 76 -17.60 -12.96 13.65
N CYS A 77 -16.32 -12.97 13.28
CA CYS A 77 -15.22 -13.10 14.24
C CYS A 77 -15.24 -11.93 15.23
N SER A 78 -14.75 -12.15 16.45
CA SER A 78 -14.66 -11.09 17.45
C SER A 78 -13.71 -9.97 16.99
N SER A 79 -13.97 -8.75 17.46
CA SER A 79 -13.14 -7.58 17.14
C SER A 79 -11.68 -7.78 17.56
N VAL A 80 -11.49 -8.39 18.73
CA VAL A 80 -10.21 -8.89 19.23
C VAL A 80 -10.25 -10.42 19.19
N SER A 81 -9.32 -11.02 18.45
CA SER A 81 -9.25 -12.48 18.36
C SER A 81 -8.87 -13.10 19.72
N PRO A 82 -9.52 -14.19 20.14
CA PRO A 82 -9.14 -14.92 21.35
C PRO A 82 -7.85 -15.73 21.18
N HIS A 83 -7.29 -15.81 19.98
CA HIS A 83 -6.11 -16.62 19.68
C HIS A 83 -4.79 -15.84 19.76
N LEU A 84 -4.83 -14.53 20.02
CA LEU A 84 -3.63 -13.70 20.16
C LEU A 84 -2.80 -14.13 21.37
N LYS A 85 -1.48 -14.15 21.21
CA LYS A 85 -0.53 -14.61 22.25
C LYS A 85 0.34 -13.49 22.80
N GLY A 86 0.34 -12.31 22.17
CA GLY A 86 1.22 -11.22 22.52
C GLY A 86 2.60 -11.38 21.89
N GLN A 87 3.64 -11.09 22.68
CA GLN A 87 5.02 -11.13 22.23
C GLN A 87 5.46 -12.56 21.88
N ASN A 88 6.13 -12.71 20.74
CA ASN A 88 6.70 -13.95 20.27
C ASN A 88 8.22 -13.85 20.19
N LYS A 89 8.93 -14.91 20.62
CA LYS A 89 10.37 -15.01 20.46
C LYS A 89 10.68 -15.55 19.07
N LEU A 90 11.32 -14.73 18.24
CA LEU A 90 11.69 -15.10 16.88
C LEU A 90 12.92 -16.01 16.86
N VAL A 91 12.86 -17.06 16.05
CA VAL A 91 13.95 -18.00 15.79
C VAL A 91 14.04 -18.21 14.29
N PHE A 92 15.23 -18.05 13.71
CA PHE A 92 15.46 -18.17 12.28
C PHE A 92 16.31 -19.41 12.00
N LYS A 93 15.67 -20.51 11.60
CA LYS A 93 16.33 -21.80 11.33
C LYS A 93 17.12 -21.77 10.01
N PRO A 94 18.46 -21.91 10.01
CA PRO A 94 19.28 -21.80 8.79
C PRO A 94 18.89 -22.77 7.68
N ASP A 95 18.40 -23.95 8.04
CA ASP A 95 18.03 -25.07 7.19
C ASP A 95 16.53 -25.14 6.85
N LEU A 96 15.72 -24.18 7.33
CA LEU A 96 14.28 -24.09 7.01
C LEU A 96 14.02 -24.21 5.51
N THR A 97 13.03 -25.03 5.16
CA THR A 97 12.57 -25.31 3.78
C THR A 97 11.14 -24.83 3.55
N LEU A 98 10.72 -24.68 2.29
CA LEU A 98 9.36 -24.25 1.94
C LEU A 98 8.33 -25.33 2.29
N GLU A 99 8.71 -26.59 2.13
CA GLU A 99 7.90 -27.77 2.40
C GLU A 99 7.55 -27.88 3.88
N GLU A 100 8.50 -27.59 4.77
CA GLU A 100 8.26 -27.52 6.22
C GLU A 100 7.24 -26.44 6.56
N VAL A 101 7.40 -25.22 6.02
CA VAL A 101 6.45 -24.12 6.25
C VAL A 101 5.06 -24.48 5.74
N GLN A 102 4.97 -25.16 4.59
CA GLN A 102 3.71 -25.63 4.04
C GLN A 102 3.07 -26.70 4.93
N ALA A 103 3.84 -27.67 5.40
CA ALA A 103 3.36 -28.73 6.29
C ALA A 103 2.82 -28.17 7.63
N GLU A 104 3.45 -27.12 8.16
CA GLU A 104 3.00 -26.43 9.39
C GLU A 104 1.75 -25.56 9.18
N ASN A 105 1.37 -25.26 7.93
CA ASN A 105 0.25 -24.39 7.59
C ASN A 105 -0.76 -25.06 6.65
N PRO A 106 -1.36 -26.20 7.02
CA PRO A 106 -2.20 -27.00 6.12
C PRO A 106 -3.52 -26.31 5.71
N LYS A 107 -3.96 -25.29 6.47
CA LYS A 107 -5.16 -24.49 6.15
C LYS A 107 -4.88 -23.40 5.12
N VAL A 108 -3.62 -23.16 4.76
CA VAL A 108 -3.25 -22.18 3.74
C VAL A 108 -3.25 -22.87 2.39
N HIS A 109 -4.00 -22.33 1.43
CA HIS A 109 -4.08 -22.87 0.09
C HIS A 109 -4.01 -21.75 -0.93
N ARG A 110 -3.18 -21.94 -1.98
CA ARG A 110 -2.95 -20.93 -3.04
C ARG A 110 -2.58 -19.55 -2.48
N GLY A 111 -1.83 -19.53 -1.37
CA GLY A 111 -1.41 -18.31 -0.68
C GLY A 111 -2.51 -17.56 0.06
N ARG A 112 -3.65 -18.21 0.29
CA ARG A 112 -4.81 -17.64 0.95
C ARG A 112 -5.23 -18.46 2.16
N TYR A 113 -5.91 -17.78 3.07
CA TYR A 113 -6.54 -18.38 4.24
C TYR A 113 -7.79 -17.60 4.61
N HIS A 114 -8.79 -18.29 5.17
CA HIS A 114 -9.90 -17.68 5.89
C HIS A 114 -10.19 -18.50 7.15
N PRO A 115 -10.71 -17.89 8.23
CA PRO A 115 -11.18 -18.64 9.39
C PRO A 115 -12.36 -19.54 9.01
N GLU A 116 -12.45 -20.72 9.62
CA GLU A 116 -13.52 -21.69 9.34
C GLU A 116 -14.67 -21.56 10.35
N GLU A 117 -14.35 -21.05 11.54
CA GLU A 117 -15.23 -21.00 12.71
C GLU A 117 -16.05 -19.69 12.77
N CYS A 118 -15.68 -18.68 11.99
CA CYS A 118 -16.33 -17.37 11.95
C CYS A 118 -16.06 -16.63 10.64
N ARG A 119 -16.88 -15.62 10.34
CA ARG A 119 -16.65 -14.73 9.20
C ARG A 119 -15.65 -13.62 9.57
N ALA A 120 -14.53 -13.56 8.85
CA ALA A 120 -13.52 -12.51 9.05
C ALA A 120 -14.12 -11.11 8.85
N LEU A 121 -13.72 -10.16 9.69
CA LEU A 121 -14.20 -8.77 9.63
C LEU A 121 -13.60 -7.96 8.47
N GLN A 122 -12.43 -8.36 7.98
CA GLN A 122 -11.73 -7.71 6.87
C GLN A 122 -11.00 -8.75 6.02
N ARG A 123 -11.02 -8.54 4.71
CA ARG A 123 -10.16 -9.21 3.75
C ARG A 123 -8.89 -8.41 3.54
N VAL A 124 -7.73 -9.02 3.73
CA VAL A 124 -6.44 -8.33 3.76
C VAL A 124 -5.48 -8.89 2.70
N ALA A 125 -5.03 -8.04 1.78
CA ALA A 125 -3.93 -8.37 0.86
C ALA A 125 -2.59 -7.92 1.47
N ILE A 126 -1.66 -8.85 1.63
CA ILE A 126 -0.29 -8.56 2.06
C ILE A 126 0.59 -8.51 0.82
N LEU A 127 1.15 -7.34 0.54
CA LEU A 127 1.94 -7.07 -0.65
C LEU A 127 3.42 -6.97 -0.29
N ILE A 128 4.22 -7.87 -0.83
CA ILE A 128 5.65 -7.99 -0.53
C ILE A 128 6.45 -7.74 -1.81
N PRO A 129 7.16 -6.60 -1.93
CA PRO A 129 8.04 -6.34 -3.06
C PRO A 129 9.30 -7.20 -2.92
N HIS A 130 9.69 -7.92 -3.98
CA HIS A 130 10.71 -8.95 -3.88
C HIS A 130 11.66 -8.99 -5.08
N ARG A 131 12.95 -9.25 -4.78
CA ARG A 131 13.95 -9.75 -5.73
C ARG A 131 15.16 -10.33 -4.98
N HIS A 132 15.58 -11.55 -5.30
CA HIS A 132 16.79 -12.21 -4.74
C HIS A 132 16.82 -12.24 -3.20
N ARG A 133 15.68 -12.56 -2.59
CA ARG A 133 15.48 -12.56 -1.12
C ARG A 133 14.73 -13.80 -0.64
N GLU A 134 14.97 -14.94 -1.26
CA GLU A 134 14.24 -16.19 -1.07
C GLU A 134 14.31 -16.65 0.39
N LYS A 135 15.49 -16.61 1.03
CA LYS A 135 15.60 -17.00 2.45
C LYS A 135 14.88 -16.03 3.40
N HIS A 136 14.85 -14.74 3.10
CA HIS A 136 14.12 -13.75 3.91
C HIS A 136 12.62 -13.97 3.77
N LEU A 137 12.15 -14.18 2.55
CA LEU A 137 10.75 -14.52 2.27
C LEU A 137 10.34 -15.78 3.02
N LEU A 138 11.20 -16.81 3.03
CA LEU A 138 10.90 -18.06 3.73
C LEU A 138 10.73 -17.86 5.25
N TYR A 139 11.64 -17.13 5.90
CA TYR A 139 11.48 -16.76 7.32
C TYR A 139 10.23 -15.92 7.57
N LEU A 140 9.92 -15.02 6.64
CA LEU A 140 8.73 -14.20 6.76
C LEU A 140 7.45 -15.04 6.65
N LEU A 141 7.39 -16.00 5.72
CA LEU A 141 6.23 -16.88 5.55
C LEU A 141 6.04 -17.82 6.75
N GLU A 142 7.12 -18.42 7.26
CA GLU A 142 7.11 -19.24 8.49
C GLU A 142 6.46 -18.48 9.64
N HIS A 143 6.78 -17.19 9.77
CA HIS A 143 6.23 -16.37 10.83
C HIS A 143 4.82 -15.85 10.54
N LEU A 144 4.60 -15.28 9.34
CA LEU A 144 3.38 -14.54 9.03
C LEU A 144 2.15 -15.44 8.92
N HIS A 145 2.26 -16.66 8.39
CA HIS A 145 1.08 -17.51 8.26
C HIS A 145 0.40 -17.79 9.61
N PRO A 146 1.09 -18.35 10.62
CA PRO A 146 0.45 -18.58 11.91
C PRO A 146 0.12 -17.27 12.63
N PHE A 147 0.89 -16.19 12.41
CA PHE A 147 0.61 -14.86 12.95
C PHE A 147 -0.73 -14.30 12.46
N LEU A 148 -0.98 -14.33 11.14
CA LEU A 148 -2.21 -13.80 10.51
C LEU A 148 -3.42 -14.70 10.80
N GLN A 149 -3.23 -16.02 10.85
CA GLN A 149 -4.28 -16.98 11.25
C GLN A 149 -4.79 -16.68 12.66
N ARG A 150 -3.89 -16.42 13.63
CA ARG A 150 -4.29 -16.02 15.00
C ARG A 150 -5.05 -14.70 15.05
N GLN A 151 -4.89 -13.82 14.05
CA GLN A 151 -5.65 -12.57 13.97
C GLN A 151 -7.04 -12.73 13.34
N GLN A 152 -7.42 -13.95 12.94
CA GLN A 152 -8.69 -14.31 12.30
C GLN A 152 -8.99 -13.45 11.07
N LEU A 153 -7.99 -13.29 10.21
CA LEU A 153 -8.09 -12.57 8.94
C LEU A 153 -8.48 -13.53 7.82
N GLU A 154 -9.31 -13.05 6.88
CA GLU A 154 -9.29 -13.59 5.53
C GLU A 154 -8.18 -12.85 4.79
N TYR A 155 -7.15 -13.56 4.33
CA TYR A 155 -5.97 -12.91 3.78
C TYR A 155 -5.41 -13.64 2.56
N GLY A 156 -4.65 -12.89 1.76
CA GLY A 156 -3.83 -13.38 0.67
C GLY A 156 -2.45 -12.75 0.71
N ILE A 157 -1.40 -13.56 0.56
CA ILE A 157 -0.02 -13.07 0.45
C ILE A 157 0.37 -13.00 -1.03
N TYR A 158 0.76 -11.81 -1.48
CA TYR A 158 1.22 -11.53 -2.83
C TYR A 158 2.69 -11.12 -2.78
N VAL A 159 3.53 -11.88 -3.47
CA VAL A 159 4.94 -11.58 -3.66
C VAL A 159 5.11 -11.00 -5.06
N ILE A 160 5.48 -9.72 -5.13
CA ILE A 160 5.63 -9.00 -6.40
C ILE A 160 7.10 -9.01 -6.77
N HIS A 161 7.44 -9.91 -7.70
CA HIS A 161 8.80 -10.13 -8.16
C HIS A 161 9.17 -9.21 -9.32
N GLN A 162 10.27 -8.46 -9.16
CA GLN A 162 10.82 -7.63 -10.23
C GLN A 162 11.78 -8.43 -11.11
N ALA A 163 11.41 -8.66 -12.37
CA ALA A 163 12.27 -9.32 -13.34
C ALA A 163 13.50 -8.47 -13.72
N GLY A 164 14.58 -9.16 -14.10
CA GLY A 164 15.82 -8.55 -14.57
C GLY A 164 16.69 -7.93 -13.47
N SER A 165 17.82 -7.36 -13.89
CA SER A 165 18.91 -6.90 -13.00
C SER A 165 18.99 -5.37 -12.83
N LYS A 166 18.06 -4.61 -13.43
CA LYS A 166 18.02 -3.15 -13.33
C LYS A 166 17.66 -2.68 -11.92
N LYS A 167 17.70 -1.37 -11.66
CA LYS A 167 17.44 -0.84 -10.31
C LYS A 167 16.10 -1.33 -9.75
N PHE A 168 16.09 -1.68 -8.47
CA PHE A 168 14.90 -2.10 -7.76
C PHE A 168 13.98 -0.89 -7.54
N ASN A 169 12.67 -1.09 -7.67
CA ASN A 169 11.67 -0.07 -7.40
C ASN A 169 10.56 -0.64 -6.52
N ARG A 170 10.83 -0.57 -5.22
CA ARG A 170 9.93 -1.05 -4.17
C ARG A 170 8.53 -0.47 -4.31
N ALA A 171 8.44 0.85 -4.46
CA ALA A 171 7.19 1.59 -4.48
C ALA A 171 6.31 1.22 -5.69
N LYS A 172 6.92 1.10 -6.88
CA LYS A 172 6.23 0.69 -8.10
C LYS A 172 5.75 -0.77 -8.04
N LEU A 173 6.53 -1.68 -7.45
CA LEU A 173 6.09 -3.07 -7.21
C LEU A 173 4.87 -3.13 -6.28
N LEU A 174 4.81 -2.26 -5.28
CA LEU A 174 3.66 -2.20 -4.37
C LEU A 174 2.39 -1.66 -5.07
N ASN A 175 2.54 -0.69 -5.99
CA ASN A 175 1.44 -0.27 -6.87
C ASN A 175 0.94 -1.43 -7.75
N VAL A 176 1.85 -2.19 -8.37
CA VAL A 176 1.52 -3.40 -9.15
C VAL A 176 0.76 -4.40 -8.27
N GLY A 177 1.27 -4.68 -7.07
CA GLY A 177 0.63 -5.62 -6.15
C GLY A 177 -0.79 -5.22 -5.81
N TYR A 178 -1.04 -3.93 -5.57
CA TYR A 178 -2.38 -3.41 -5.34
C TYR A 178 -3.30 -3.63 -6.55
N LEU A 179 -2.83 -3.30 -7.76
CA LEU A 179 -3.60 -3.43 -8.99
C LEU A 179 -3.92 -4.89 -9.34
N GLU A 180 -2.95 -5.80 -9.22
CA GLU A 180 -3.13 -7.22 -9.52
C GLU A 180 -3.94 -7.94 -8.44
N ALA A 181 -3.71 -7.66 -7.16
CA ALA A 181 -4.48 -8.28 -6.09
C ALA A 181 -5.98 -7.93 -6.20
N LEU A 182 -6.32 -6.72 -6.66
CA LEU A 182 -7.71 -6.33 -6.91
C LEU A 182 -8.37 -7.10 -8.05
N LYS A 183 -7.62 -7.65 -9.02
CA LYS A 183 -8.20 -8.52 -10.05
C LYS A 183 -8.57 -9.90 -9.49
N ASP A 184 -7.91 -10.29 -8.41
CA ASP A 184 -7.96 -11.62 -7.81
C ASP A 184 -9.01 -11.73 -6.70
N GLU A 185 -9.24 -10.66 -5.92
CA GLU A 185 -10.33 -10.56 -4.94
C GLU A 185 -10.65 -9.10 -4.57
N ILE A 186 -11.85 -8.88 -4.03
CA ILE A 186 -12.30 -7.60 -3.47
C ILE A 186 -11.64 -7.41 -2.08
N TRP A 187 -10.37 -7.01 -2.03
CA TRP A 187 -9.61 -6.80 -0.78
C TRP A 187 -9.95 -5.51 -0.05
N ASP A 188 -10.34 -5.56 1.21
CA ASP A 188 -10.77 -4.37 1.98
C ASP A 188 -9.55 -3.56 2.48
N CYS A 189 -8.45 -4.26 2.78
CA CYS A 189 -7.23 -3.70 3.35
C CYS A 189 -5.99 -4.17 2.60
N PHE A 190 -4.98 -3.29 2.50
CA PHE A 190 -3.68 -3.59 1.93
C PHE A 190 -2.57 -3.35 2.94
N ILE A 191 -1.75 -4.36 3.17
CA ILE A 191 -0.53 -4.29 3.98
C ILE A 191 0.66 -4.25 3.02
N PHE A 192 1.41 -3.16 3.03
CA PHE A 192 2.63 -3.01 2.25
C PHE A 192 3.80 -3.39 3.14
N HIS A 193 4.54 -4.44 2.78
CA HIS A 193 5.37 -5.15 3.73
C HIS A 193 6.77 -5.45 3.19
N ASP A 194 7.81 -4.95 3.86
CA ASP A 194 9.20 -5.31 3.53
C ASP A 194 9.48 -6.78 3.86
N VAL A 195 10.16 -7.49 2.97
CA VAL A 195 10.41 -8.94 3.11
C VAL A 195 11.29 -9.30 4.32
N ASP A 196 12.05 -8.35 4.86
CA ASP A 196 13.04 -8.56 5.91
C ASP A 196 12.55 -8.11 7.31
N LEU A 197 11.31 -7.65 7.46
CA LEU A 197 10.77 -7.17 8.74
C LEU A 197 9.77 -8.17 9.33
N VAL A 198 10.15 -8.88 10.38
CA VAL A 198 9.28 -9.86 11.04
C VAL A 198 8.67 -9.26 12.32
N PRO A 199 7.32 -9.23 12.48
CA PRO A 199 6.69 -8.65 13.66
C PRO A 199 6.97 -9.50 14.92
N GLU A 200 7.12 -8.85 16.07
CA GLU A 200 7.44 -9.54 17.33
C GLU A 200 6.24 -9.73 18.26
N ASN A 201 5.08 -9.17 17.92
CA ASN A 201 3.90 -9.20 18.79
C ASN A 201 2.62 -9.28 17.97
N ASP A 202 1.82 -10.32 18.15
CA ASP A 202 0.58 -10.53 17.37
C ASP A 202 -0.60 -9.66 17.80
N LEU A 203 -0.43 -8.85 18.85
CA LEU A 203 -1.29 -7.70 19.13
C LEU A 203 -1.08 -6.56 18.10
N ASN A 204 -0.02 -6.62 17.28
CA ASN A 204 0.16 -5.72 16.15
C ASN A 204 -0.74 -6.18 15.00
N LEU A 205 -1.99 -5.72 15.00
CA LEU A 205 -3.02 -6.20 14.07
C LEU A 205 -2.75 -5.75 12.63
N TYR A 206 -2.69 -6.70 11.70
CA TYR A 206 -2.54 -6.46 10.26
C TYR A 206 -3.93 -6.20 9.65
N LYS A 207 -4.57 -5.13 10.14
CA LYS A 207 -5.90 -4.66 9.74
C LYS A 207 -5.85 -3.17 9.43
N CYS A 208 -6.73 -2.72 8.55
CA CYS A 208 -6.88 -1.31 8.26
C CYS A 208 -7.90 -0.66 9.20
N GLU A 209 -7.73 0.63 9.45
CA GLU A 209 -8.62 1.46 10.25
C GLU A 209 -8.99 2.72 9.46
N ASP A 210 -9.76 3.63 10.07
CA ASP A 210 -10.19 4.89 9.44
C ASP A 210 -9.02 5.79 9.01
N GLN A 211 -7.84 5.56 9.59
CA GLN A 211 -6.61 6.28 9.32
C GLN A 211 -5.49 5.33 8.85
N PRO A 212 -4.61 5.75 7.91
CA PRO A 212 -3.44 4.97 7.52
C PRO A 212 -2.58 4.60 8.71
N ARG A 213 -2.15 3.34 8.75
CA ARG A 213 -1.39 2.80 9.89
C ARG A 213 0.06 2.55 9.52
N HIS A 214 0.96 2.90 10.41
CA HIS A 214 2.35 2.50 10.36
C HIS A 214 2.58 1.44 11.42
N LEU A 215 2.76 0.19 11.00
CA LEU A 215 2.81 -0.95 11.90
C LEU A 215 4.19 -1.07 12.58
N VAL A 216 5.24 -0.51 11.99
CA VAL A 216 6.61 -0.55 12.51
C VAL A 216 6.89 0.66 13.42
N VAL A 217 6.87 0.50 14.74
CA VAL A 217 7.32 1.56 15.64
C VAL A 217 8.83 1.52 15.84
N GLY A 218 9.43 0.33 15.85
CA GLY A 218 10.87 0.20 16.00
C GLY A 218 11.36 -1.17 15.60
N ARG A 219 12.65 -1.25 15.25
CA ARG A 219 13.29 -2.50 14.88
C ARG A 219 14.56 -2.75 15.69
N ASN A 220 14.99 -4.01 15.75
CA ASN A 220 16.25 -4.39 16.40
C ASN A 220 17.44 -3.48 16.00
N SER A 221 17.57 -3.13 14.71
CA SER A 221 18.63 -2.27 14.20
C SER A 221 18.52 -0.78 14.59
N THR A 222 17.36 -0.34 15.11
CA THR A 222 17.14 1.01 15.65
C THR A 222 17.02 1.03 17.17
N GLY A 223 17.40 -0.07 17.84
CA GLY A 223 17.19 -0.21 19.29
C GLY A 223 15.72 -0.15 19.68
N TYR A 224 14.83 -0.65 18.82
CA TYR A 224 13.37 -0.62 18.98
C TYR A 224 12.76 0.77 19.16
N ARG A 225 13.40 1.80 18.58
CA ARG A 225 12.86 3.16 18.53
C ARG A 225 12.46 3.54 17.12
N LEU A 226 11.51 4.46 17.02
CA LEU A 226 11.10 5.05 15.75
C LEU A 226 12.30 5.79 15.14
N ARG A 227 12.56 5.52 13.86
CA ARG A 227 13.75 6.02 13.18
C ARG A 227 13.81 7.55 13.15
N TYR A 228 12.67 8.20 12.92
CA TYR A 228 12.41 9.63 13.02
C TYR A 228 10.90 9.86 13.03
N SER A 229 10.43 11.04 13.44
CA SER A 229 8.99 11.32 13.65
C SER A 229 8.12 11.06 12.40
N GLY A 230 8.62 11.46 11.23
CA GLY A 230 7.98 11.27 9.93
C GLY A 230 8.19 9.88 9.30
N TYR A 231 8.78 8.91 10.00
CA TYR A 231 9.05 7.62 9.38
C TYR A 231 7.76 6.85 9.09
N PHE A 232 7.58 6.43 7.83
CA PHE A 232 6.41 5.70 7.33
C PHE A 232 6.81 4.49 6.45
N GLY A 233 8.01 3.95 6.69
CA GLY A 233 8.57 2.84 5.91
C GLY A 233 8.41 1.47 6.58
N GLY A 234 8.92 0.43 5.94
CA GLY A 234 8.87 -0.92 6.49
C GLY A 234 7.53 -1.60 6.24
N VAL A 235 6.60 -1.46 7.20
CA VAL A 235 5.26 -2.07 7.11
C VAL A 235 4.16 -1.05 7.40
N THR A 236 3.26 -0.86 6.43
CA THR A 236 2.14 0.08 6.52
C THR A 236 0.83 -0.57 6.09
N ALA A 237 -0.29 -0.07 6.60
CA ALA A 237 -1.63 -0.52 6.23
C ALA A 237 -2.47 0.66 5.73
N LEU A 238 -3.07 0.51 4.56
CA LEU A 238 -4.04 1.46 4.02
C LEU A 238 -5.25 0.70 3.49
N SER A 239 -6.45 1.20 3.76
CA SER A 239 -7.67 0.65 3.15
C SER A 239 -7.60 0.80 1.64
N ARG A 240 -8.42 0.02 0.93
CA ARG A 240 -8.54 0.13 -0.53
C ARG A 240 -8.75 1.59 -0.96
N GLU A 241 -9.65 2.30 -0.29
CA GLU A 241 -10.02 3.68 -0.57
C GLU A 241 -8.92 4.65 -0.17
N GLN A 242 -8.24 4.45 0.96
CA GLN A 242 -7.16 5.32 1.40
C GLN A 242 -5.99 5.30 0.42
N PHE A 243 -5.56 4.11 -0.02
CA PHE A 243 -4.44 3.98 -0.96
C PHE A 243 -4.80 4.53 -2.35
N PHE A 244 -6.02 4.26 -2.80
CA PHE A 244 -6.52 4.80 -4.05
C PHE A 244 -6.62 6.33 -4.03
N LYS A 245 -7.13 6.91 -2.93
CA LYS A 245 -7.30 8.36 -2.76
C LYS A 245 -5.99 9.13 -2.87
N VAL A 246 -4.88 8.54 -2.45
CA VAL A 246 -3.53 9.15 -2.53
C VAL A 246 -2.81 8.85 -3.85
N ASN A 247 -3.49 8.21 -4.82
CA ASN A 247 -2.91 7.73 -6.06
C ASN A 247 -1.74 6.74 -5.84
N GLY A 248 -1.79 5.94 -4.77
CA GLY A 248 -0.72 5.01 -4.39
C GLY A 248 0.66 5.65 -4.19
N PHE A 249 1.71 4.84 -4.35
CA PHE A 249 3.10 5.28 -4.27
C PHE A 249 3.57 6.01 -5.54
N SER A 250 4.64 6.81 -5.46
CA SER A 250 5.35 7.29 -6.65
C SER A 250 6.01 6.13 -7.41
N ASN A 251 5.97 6.15 -8.75
CA ASN A 251 6.64 5.18 -9.60
C ASN A 251 8.12 5.53 -9.88
N ASN A 252 8.61 6.67 -9.40
CA ASN A 252 9.89 7.26 -9.83
C ASN A 252 11.08 7.00 -8.89
N TYR A 253 10.86 6.30 -7.77
CA TYR A 253 11.92 5.96 -6.82
C TYR A 253 12.68 4.70 -7.22
N TRP A 254 13.73 4.89 -8.03
CA TRP A 254 14.64 3.82 -8.46
C TRP A 254 15.85 3.71 -7.53
N GLY A 255 15.97 2.59 -6.83
CA GLY A 255 16.93 2.38 -5.75
C GLY A 255 16.39 2.75 -4.38
N TRP A 256 17.27 2.89 -3.40
CA TRP A 256 16.89 3.03 -2.00
C TRP A 256 16.55 4.47 -1.58
N GLY A 257 15.36 4.61 -1.00
CA GLY A 257 14.99 5.66 -0.04
C GLY A 257 14.15 6.80 -0.61
N GLY A 258 13.25 7.30 0.25
CA GLY A 258 12.43 8.49 0.05
C GLY A 258 11.02 8.19 -0.47
N GLU A 259 10.74 6.98 -0.94
CA GLU A 259 9.42 6.57 -1.41
C GLU A 259 8.39 6.48 -0.28
N ASP A 260 8.83 6.07 0.91
CA ASP A 260 7.99 5.99 2.12
C ASP A 260 7.60 7.39 2.60
N ASP A 261 8.56 8.31 2.56
CA ASP A 261 8.37 9.72 2.92
C ASP A 261 7.44 10.42 1.91
N ASP A 262 7.55 10.08 0.62
CA ASP A 262 6.61 10.53 -0.42
C ASP A 262 5.19 10.06 -0.09
N LEU A 263 4.98 8.75 0.16
CA LEU A 263 3.65 8.24 0.51
C LEU A 263 3.09 8.95 1.75
N ARG A 264 3.91 9.19 2.78
CA ARG A 264 3.48 9.98 3.95
C ARG A 264 3.01 11.37 3.55
N LEU A 265 3.78 12.09 2.71
CA LEU A 265 3.39 13.41 2.26
C LEU A 265 2.06 13.37 1.48
N ARG A 266 1.81 12.35 0.67
CA ARG A 266 0.51 12.17 -0.01
C ARG A 266 -0.62 11.96 0.99
N VAL A 267 -0.42 11.09 1.99
CA VAL A 267 -1.39 10.86 3.08
C VAL A 267 -1.72 12.17 3.81
N GLU A 268 -0.71 12.95 4.16
CA GLU A 268 -0.84 14.25 4.83
C GLU A 268 -1.56 15.30 3.96
N LEU A 269 -1.29 15.34 2.64
CA LEU A 269 -2.00 16.21 1.68
C LEU A 269 -3.50 15.92 1.65
N HIS A 270 -3.90 14.68 1.92
CA HIS A 270 -5.29 14.27 2.03
C HIS A 270 -5.89 14.39 3.44
N ARG A 271 -5.18 15.08 4.35
CA ARG A 271 -5.58 15.34 5.75
C ARG A 271 -5.82 14.07 6.56
N MET A 272 -5.22 12.97 6.13
CA MET A 272 -5.19 11.73 6.90
C MET A 272 -4.02 11.79 7.87
N LYS A 273 -4.22 11.22 9.07
CA LYS A 273 -3.23 11.16 10.14
C LYS A 273 -2.67 9.75 10.20
N ILE A 274 -1.37 9.60 10.35
CA ILE A 274 -0.77 8.28 10.54
C ILE A 274 -0.97 7.82 11.98
N THR A 275 -1.58 6.66 12.16
CA THR A 275 -1.67 5.99 13.47
C THR A 275 -0.58 4.93 13.61
N ARG A 276 -0.20 4.63 14.85
CA ARG A 276 0.82 3.63 15.19
C ARG A 276 0.33 2.79 16.38
N PRO A 277 0.69 1.50 16.44
CA PRO A 277 0.47 0.71 17.65
C PRO A 277 1.33 1.25 18.81
N LEU A 278 1.09 0.73 20.01
CA LEU A 278 1.96 1.02 21.15
C LEU A 278 3.40 0.57 20.87
N PRO A 279 4.43 1.27 21.37
CA PRO A 279 5.84 0.94 21.08
C PRO A 279 6.27 -0.49 21.43
N GLU A 280 5.67 -1.10 22.43
CA GLU A 280 5.89 -2.50 22.85
C GLU A 280 5.21 -3.53 21.94
N VAL A 281 4.21 -3.10 21.17
CA VAL A 281 3.49 -3.92 20.19
C VAL A 281 4.11 -3.77 18.79
N GLY A 282 4.46 -2.55 18.38
CA GLY A 282 5.00 -2.24 17.06
C GLY A 282 6.48 -2.61 16.84
N LYS A 283 6.99 -3.65 17.51
CA LYS A 283 8.39 -4.08 17.37
C LYS A 283 8.55 -5.10 16.25
N TYR A 284 9.63 -4.96 15.51
CA TYR A 284 10.01 -5.86 14.43
C TYR A 284 11.47 -6.28 14.56
N THR A 285 11.77 -7.51 14.19
CA THR A 285 13.15 -7.91 13.92
C THR A 285 13.42 -7.73 12.42
N MET A 286 14.42 -6.91 12.11
CA MET A 286 14.99 -6.84 10.77
C MET A 286 15.99 -7.97 10.60
N ILE A 287 15.75 -8.85 9.63
CA ILE A 287 16.70 -9.88 9.22
C ILE A 287 17.88 -9.18 8.55
N PHE A 288 19.07 -9.33 9.11
CA PHE A 288 20.23 -8.56 8.66
C PHE A 288 20.71 -8.99 7.28
N HIS A 289 21.06 -7.99 6.47
CA HIS A 289 21.61 -8.17 5.14
C HIS A 289 22.52 -7.00 4.76
N LYS A 290 23.41 -7.21 3.80
CA LYS A 290 24.12 -6.11 3.13
C LYS A 290 23.20 -5.47 2.10
N ARG A 291 23.48 -4.22 1.71
CA ARG A 291 22.71 -3.56 0.65
C ARG A 291 22.83 -4.35 -0.65
N ASP A 292 21.70 -4.59 -1.30
CA ASP A 292 21.67 -5.34 -2.56
C ASP A 292 22.18 -4.52 -3.73
N GLN A 293 22.75 -5.21 -4.72
CA GLN A 293 23.03 -4.63 -6.02
C GLN A 293 21.73 -4.18 -6.70
N GLY A 294 21.75 -3.00 -7.29
CA GLY A 294 20.57 -2.38 -7.89
C GLY A 294 19.62 -1.73 -6.87
N ASN A 295 19.95 -1.75 -5.58
CA ASN A 295 19.23 -1.02 -4.53
C ASN A 295 20.15 0.01 -3.84
N GLU A 296 21.04 0.63 -4.60
CA GLU A 296 21.90 1.71 -4.12
C GLU A 296 21.08 2.95 -3.75
N VAL A 297 21.67 3.84 -2.96
CA VAL A 297 21.06 5.13 -2.61
C VAL A 297 20.60 5.86 -3.88
N ASN A 298 19.30 6.18 -3.94
CA ASN A 298 18.78 7.07 -4.96
C ASN A 298 19.25 8.51 -4.68
N ILE A 299 20.15 9.03 -5.52
CA ILE A 299 20.72 10.38 -5.38
C ILE A 299 19.66 11.47 -5.63
N GLU A 300 18.63 11.19 -6.43
CA GLU A 300 17.56 12.13 -6.76
C GLU A 300 16.44 12.14 -5.72
N ARG A 301 16.46 11.25 -4.71
CA ARG A 301 15.33 11.07 -3.77
C ARG A 301 14.87 12.37 -3.10
N MET A 302 15.80 13.26 -2.77
CA MET A 302 15.47 14.54 -2.14
C MET A 302 14.78 15.47 -3.14
N LYS A 303 15.22 15.48 -4.39
CA LYS A 303 14.57 16.27 -5.46
C LYS A 303 13.15 15.76 -5.73
N LEU A 304 12.97 14.44 -5.80
CA LEU A 304 11.65 13.82 -5.93
C LEU A 304 10.73 14.21 -4.75
N LEU A 305 11.24 14.14 -3.51
CA LEU A 305 10.49 14.53 -2.31
C LEU A 305 10.01 15.98 -2.32
N HIS A 306 10.80 16.91 -2.86
CA HIS A 306 10.36 18.32 -2.98
C HIS A 306 9.28 18.54 -4.04
N GLN A 307 9.04 17.57 -4.93
CA GLN A 307 8.09 17.68 -6.03
C GLN A 307 6.73 17.05 -5.72
N VAL A 308 6.60 16.28 -4.63
CA VAL A 308 5.40 15.47 -4.32
C VAL A 308 4.10 16.25 -4.47
N SER A 309 4.00 17.44 -3.86
CA SER A 309 2.79 18.26 -3.89
C SER A 309 2.35 18.68 -5.30
N ARG A 310 3.27 18.67 -6.26
CA ARG A 310 3.04 19.01 -7.67
C ARG A 310 2.70 17.80 -8.52
N VAL A 311 3.29 16.64 -8.23
CA VAL A 311 3.28 15.48 -9.14
C VAL A 311 2.45 14.29 -8.68
N TRP A 312 2.02 14.23 -7.42
CA TRP A 312 1.33 13.05 -6.87
C TRP A 312 0.06 12.65 -7.66
N ARG A 313 -0.61 13.60 -8.32
CA ARG A 313 -1.81 13.35 -9.13
C ARG A 313 -1.51 12.64 -10.45
N THR A 314 -0.30 12.78 -10.98
CA THR A 314 0.11 12.26 -12.29
C THR A 314 1.15 11.14 -12.18
N ASP A 315 1.80 11.00 -11.03
CA ASP A 315 2.77 9.96 -10.72
C ASP A 315 2.22 9.05 -9.61
N GLY A 316 1.71 7.87 -9.99
CA GLY A 316 1.08 6.95 -9.05
C GLY A 316 0.38 5.77 -9.72
N LEU A 317 -0.69 5.27 -9.10
CA LEU A 317 -1.54 4.23 -9.68
C LEU A 317 -2.00 4.57 -11.10
N SER A 318 -2.38 5.84 -11.32
CA SER A 318 -2.85 6.35 -12.62
C SER A 318 -1.82 6.26 -13.75
N SER A 319 -0.53 6.11 -13.44
CA SER A 319 0.58 6.06 -14.40
C SER A 319 1.51 4.87 -14.16
N CYS A 320 1.05 3.86 -13.42
CA CYS A 320 1.82 2.67 -13.12
C CYS A 320 1.82 1.72 -14.33
N ASP A 321 2.75 1.95 -15.26
CA ASP A 321 2.96 1.10 -16.44
C ASP A 321 3.93 -0.04 -16.17
N TYR A 322 3.57 -1.25 -16.58
CA TYR A 322 4.34 -2.48 -16.38
C TYR A 322 3.87 -3.59 -17.32
N LYS A 323 4.79 -4.52 -17.64
CA LYS A 323 4.48 -5.76 -18.32
C LYS A 323 4.31 -6.89 -17.30
N LEU A 324 3.13 -7.48 -17.26
CA LEU A 324 2.87 -8.69 -16.48
C LEU A 324 3.47 -9.91 -17.20
N LEU A 325 4.38 -10.63 -16.54
CA LEU A 325 5.03 -11.81 -17.10
C LEU A 325 4.36 -13.11 -16.64
N SER A 326 4.03 -13.22 -15.34
CA SER A 326 3.32 -14.39 -14.80
C SER A 326 2.54 -14.05 -13.52
N VAL A 327 1.52 -14.86 -13.24
CA VAL A 327 0.81 -14.93 -11.95
C VAL A 327 0.71 -16.39 -11.56
N ASP A 328 1.48 -16.81 -10.56
CA ASP A 328 1.62 -18.20 -10.15
C ASP A 328 1.06 -18.38 -8.73
N TYR A 329 0.05 -19.22 -8.58
CA TYR A 329 -0.60 -19.47 -7.29
C TYR A 329 0.09 -20.62 -6.55
N ASN A 330 1.17 -20.31 -5.82
CA ASN A 330 1.88 -21.30 -5.00
C ASN A 330 1.09 -21.62 -3.72
N PRO A 331 1.39 -22.72 -3.01
CA PRO A 331 0.67 -23.11 -1.79
C PRO A 331 0.61 -22.00 -0.72
N LEU A 332 1.72 -21.29 -0.50
CA LEU A 332 1.89 -20.32 0.58
C LEU A 332 1.77 -18.85 0.15
N TYR A 333 1.88 -18.53 -1.14
CA TYR A 333 1.76 -17.15 -1.64
C TYR A 333 1.44 -17.13 -3.13
N VAL A 334 0.86 -16.03 -3.60
CA VAL A 334 0.71 -15.74 -5.03
C VAL A 334 1.96 -14.99 -5.51
N ASN A 335 2.67 -15.55 -6.48
CA ASN A 335 3.82 -14.90 -7.11
C ASN A 335 3.37 -14.10 -8.33
N ILE A 336 3.70 -12.81 -8.37
CA ILE A 336 3.40 -11.93 -9.50
C ILE A 336 4.73 -11.45 -10.06
N THR A 337 5.07 -11.88 -11.28
CA THR A 337 6.32 -11.49 -11.94
C THR A 337 6.06 -10.37 -12.93
N VAL A 338 6.78 -9.25 -12.80
CA VAL A 338 6.63 -8.09 -13.69
C VAL A 338 7.97 -7.56 -14.22
N ASP A 339 7.90 -6.94 -15.39
CA ASP A 339 8.99 -6.19 -16.01
C ASP A 339 8.57 -4.72 -16.22
N PHE A 340 9.47 -3.78 -15.90
CA PHE A 340 9.25 -2.35 -16.08
C PHE A 340 10.02 -1.75 -17.28
N TRP A 341 10.73 -2.57 -18.06
CA TRP A 341 11.63 -2.08 -19.11
C TRP A 341 11.37 -2.67 -20.49
N SER A 342 10.69 -3.81 -20.57
CA SER A 342 10.07 -4.21 -21.81
C SER A 342 8.77 -3.44 -21.95
N GLY A 343 8.56 -2.79 -23.10
CA GLY A 343 7.26 -2.18 -23.41
C GLY A 343 6.14 -3.23 -23.35
N PRO A 344 4.87 -2.79 -23.20
CA PRO A 344 3.72 -3.68 -23.20
C PRO A 344 3.69 -4.60 -24.44
#